data_AF-A0AAU9CMH8-F1
#
_entry.id   AF-A0AAU9CMH8-F1
#
_cell.length_a   1.000
_cell.length_b   1.000
_cell.length_c   1.000
_cell.angle_alpha   90.00
_cell.angle_beta   90.00
_cell.angle_gamma   90.00
#
_symmetry.space_group_name_H-M   'P 1'
#
loop_
_entity.id
_entity.type
_entity.pdbx_description
1 polymer ?
#
loop_
_entity_poly.entity_id
_entity_poly.type
_entity_poly.pdbx_seq_one_letter_code
_entity_poly.pdbx_strand_id
1 'polypeptide(L)'
;MWLTELCGFDWLAGEECKVMGLAAYGRFDPEIARRLEPLLWVEGLTLKQNLRAILDTLLWLQAYGRVPGDDPLKAANLACTGQRFFRDRLLELIANLHHVCPQADLVLGGGCALNSAANGEIVANGPFRRLYVPSAPAADGTALGAAWLAWRHDHPQQPLPSGPLSPYLGSAIDRGRLEALLRHSGLAARRHPDDLAATVAAELAAGRIVAWMQGRAEFGPRALGNRSILAYPRDADMPRRLNAEVKFREAFRPFAPAVLDECGPDWFEDYQFSPCMERALRFRPECRDRVPAVVHADGTGRLQSVRRDLNPRFHALIGAFRDRTGVLLLLNTSLNRMGKPMVHSVEDALALLLTSGIDLLVIDDWLVRKPA
;
A
#
# COMPACT_ATOMS: atom_id res chain seq x y z
N MET A 1 -11.97 7.12 13.57
CA MET A 1 -13.27 7.79 13.42
C MET A 1 -13.14 9.29 13.61
N TRP A 2 -13.09 9.83 14.84
CA TRP A 2 -13.16 11.28 15.06
C TRP A 2 -12.05 12.09 14.38
N LEU A 3 -10.81 11.59 14.43
CA LEU A 3 -9.69 12.26 13.76
C LEU A 3 -9.90 12.36 12.24
N THR A 4 -10.49 11.33 11.63
CA THR A 4 -10.83 11.30 10.20
C THR A 4 -11.84 12.38 9.85
N GLU A 5 -12.89 12.48 10.66
CA GLU A 5 -13.96 13.47 10.49
C GLU A 5 -13.45 14.91 10.72
N LEU A 6 -12.65 15.13 11.77
CA LEU A 6 -12.01 16.42 12.02
C LEU A 6 -11.04 16.82 10.90
N CYS A 7 -10.39 15.85 10.27
CA CYS A 7 -9.59 16.09 9.07
C CYS A 7 -10.44 16.27 7.81
N GLY A 8 -11.77 16.35 7.92
CA GLY A 8 -12.73 16.58 6.84
C GLY A 8 -12.86 15.41 5.86
N PHE A 9 -12.64 14.18 6.32
CA PHE A 9 -12.75 12.94 5.54
C PHE A 9 -13.88 12.05 6.07
N ASP A 10 -14.36 11.14 5.23
CA ASP A 10 -15.46 10.25 5.58
C ASP A 10 -14.96 8.89 6.12
N TRP A 11 -15.15 8.66 7.42
CA TRP A 11 -14.78 7.39 8.04
C TRP A 11 -15.72 6.23 7.65
N LEU A 12 -16.97 6.50 7.29
CA LEU A 12 -17.89 5.46 6.80
C LEU A 12 -17.45 4.95 5.42
N ALA A 13 -16.87 5.82 4.61
CA ALA A 13 -16.27 5.47 3.33
C ALA A 13 -14.85 4.86 3.46
N GLY A 14 -14.33 4.65 4.67
CA GLY A 14 -13.00 4.06 4.91
C GLY A 14 -11.83 5.00 4.58
N GLU A 15 -12.02 6.31 4.73
CA GLU A 15 -11.02 7.31 4.37
C GLU A 15 -9.95 7.56 5.45
N GLU A 16 -9.84 6.73 6.50
CA GLU A 16 -8.82 6.86 7.54
C GLU A 16 -7.40 6.81 6.97
N CYS A 17 -7.21 6.08 5.86
CA CYS A 17 -5.92 6.04 5.17
C CYS A 17 -5.48 7.40 4.61
N LYS A 18 -6.41 8.34 4.38
CA LYS A 18 -6.09 9.71 3.98
C LYS A 18 -5.45 10.49 5.13
N VAL A 19 -5.88 10.26 6.37
CA VAL A 19 -5.24 10.87 7.55
C VAL A 19 -3.78 10.43 7.65
N MET A 20 -3.51 9.14 7.48
CA MET A 20 -2.14 8.62 7.46
C MET A 20 -1.29 9.24 6.34
N GLY A 21 -1.85 9.43 5.14
CA GLY A 21 -1.14 10.10 4.05
C GLY A 21 -0.90 11.59 4.30
N LEU A 22 -1.89 12.28 4.90
CA LEU A 22 -1.82 13.69 5.24
C LEU A 22 -0.81 13.97 6.37
N ALA A 23 -0.64 13.02 7.29
CA ALA A 23 0.29 13.12 8.42
C ALA A 23 1.74 13.45 8.00
N ALA A 24 2.18 12.99 6.83
CA ALA A 24 3.52 13.25 6.29
C ALA A 24 3.79 14.73 5.97
N TYR A 25 2.73 15.56 5.84
CA TYR A 25 2.84 16.99 5.54
C TYR A 25 2.74 17.87 6.79
N GLY A 26 2.38 17.30 7.94
CA GLY A 26 2.17 18.04 9.17
C GLY A 26 3.41 18.12 10.05
N ARG A 27 3.31 18.95 11.08
CA ARG A 27 4.26 18.99 12.20
C ARG A 27 3.55 18.54 13.47
N PHE A 28 4.30 17.86 14.34
CA PHE A 28 3.80 17.46 15.64
C PHE A 28 3.45 18.69 16.48
N ASP A 29 2.26 18.66 17.10
CA ASP A 29 1.75 19.71 17.95
C ASP A 29 1.58 19.18 19.40
N PRO A 30 2.40 19.65 20.36
CA PRO A 30 2.31 19.23 21.76
C PRO A 30 0.98 19.57 22.44
N GLU A 31 0.25 20.59 21.98
CA GLU A 31 -1.05 20.97 22.55
C GLU A 31 -2.13 19.99 22.14
N ILE A 32 -2.16 19.61 20.85
CA ILE A 32 -3.03 18.55 20.35
C ILE A 32 -2.73 17.24 21.07
N ALA A 33 -1.46 16.87 21.24
CA ALA A 33 -1.07 15.64 21.92
C ALA A 33 -1.57 15.59 23.38
N ARG A 34 -1.35 16.66 24.16
CA ARG A 34 -1.84 16.78 25.55
C ARG A 34 -3.36 16.67 25.65
N ARG A 35 -4.09 17.11 24.62
CA ARG A 35 -5.55 16.98 24.57
C ARG A 35 -6.02 15.58 24.22
N LEU A 36 -5.24 14.80 23.45
CA LEU A 36 -5.55 13.42 23.11
C LEU A 36 -5.27 12.44 24.26
N GLU A 37 -4.26 12.71 25.09
CA GLU A 37 -3.84 11.82 26.19
C GLU A 37 -4.98 11.36 27.13
N PRO A 38 -5.86 12.25 27.63
CA PRO A 38 -6.94 11.84 28.53
C PRO A 38 -8.02 10.99 27.84
N LEU A 39 -8.10 11.02 26.50
CA LEU A 39 -9.13 10.29 25.76
C LEU A 39 -8.87 8.80 25.75
N LEU A 40 -7.61 8.39 25.64
CA LEU A 40 -7.24 7.02 25.34
C LEU A 40 -5.83 6.71 25.84
N TRP A 41 -5.71 5.69 26.69
CA TRP A 41 -4.45 5.25 27.25
C TRP A 41 -4.39 3.73 27.35
N VAL A 42 -3.18 3.21 27.51
CA VAL A 42 -2.95 1.76 27.65
C VAL A 42 -2.82 1.41 29.13
N GLU A 43 -3.47 0.34 29.53
CA GLU A 43 -3.32 -0.27 30.85
C GLU A 43 -3.07 -1.77 30.66
N GLY A 44 -1.79 -2.17 30.77
CA GLY A 44 -1.35 -3.52 30.40
C GLY A 44 -1.66 -3.82 28.93
N LEU A 45 -2.46 -4.85 28.66
CA LEU A 45 -2.89 -5.21 27.30
C LEU A 45 -4.24 -4.61 26.91
N THR A 46 -4.81 -3.73 27.74
CA THR A 46 -6.14 -3.16 27.52
C THR A 46 -6.03 -1.71 27.10
N LEU A 47 -6.80 -1.33 26.09
CA LEU A 47 -7.00 0.07 25.71
C LEU A 47 -8.16 0.66 26.51
N LYS A 48 -7.88 1.66 27.35
CA LYS A 48 -8.88 2.39 28.12
C LYS A 48 -9.26 3.67 27.40
N GLN A 49 -10.49 4.12 27.62
CA GLN A 49 -11.04 5.31 26.98
C GLN A 49 -11.84 6.14 27.97
N ASN A 50 -11.75 7.46 27.88
CA ASN A 50 -12.57 8.38 28.67
C ASN A 50 -13.63 9.03 27.79
N LEU A 51 -14.79 8.39 27.72
CA LEU A 51 -15.89 8.87 26.87
C LEU A 51 -16.46 10.24 27.31
N ARG A 52 -16.28 10.62 28.58
CA ARG A 52 -16.78 11.91 29.09
C ARG A 52 -15.96 13.09 28.56
N ALA A 53 -14.65 12.90 28.39
CA ALA A 53 -13.75 13.94 27.88
C ALA A 53 -13.78 14.07 26.35
N ILE A 54 -14.45 13.14 25.65
CA ILE A 54 -14.48 13.12 24.18
C ILE A 54 -15.08 14.41 23.63
N LEU A 55 -16.30 14.78 24.06
CA LEU A 55 -17.00 15.90 23.43
C LEU A 55 -16.19 17.20 23.55
N ASP A 56 -15.71 17.52 24.77
CA ASP A 56 -14.91 18.71 25.03
C ASP A 56 -13.60 18.72 24.22
N THR A 57 -12.96 17.55 24.11
CA THR A 57 -11.72 17.43 23.33
C THR A 57 -11.98 17.60 21.85
N LEU A 58 -13.04 16.99 21.31
CA LEU A 58 -13.39 17.11 19.91
C LEU A 58 -13.78 18.54 19.54
N LEU A 59 -14.57 19.23 20.37
CA LEU A 59 -14.92 20.64 20.19
C LEU A 59 -13.67 21.53 20.17
N TRP A 60 -12.70 21.26 21.04
CA TRP A 60 -11.43 21.98 21.02
C TRP A 60 -10.60 21.68 19.76
N LEU A 61 -10.53 20.41 19.35
CA LEU A 61 -9.78 19.99 18.16
C LEU A 61 -10.39 20.46 16.84
N GLN A 62 -11.67 20.86 16.80
CA GLN A 62 -12.29 21.46 15.61
C GLN A 62 -11.51 22.65 15.07
N ALA A 63 -10.86 23.44 15.94
CA ALA A 63 -10.02 24.56 15.53
C ALA A 63 -8.79 24.17 14.70
N TYR A 64 -8.35 22.90 14.79
CA TYR A 64 -7.22 22.32 14.05
C TYR A 64 -7.68 21.41 12.91
N GLY A 65 -8.99 21.18 12.81
CA GLY A 65 -9.61 20.40 11.76
C GLY A 65 -9.87 21.23 10.50
N ARG A 66 -10.61 20.64 9.58
CA ARG A 66 -11.12 21.31 8.38
C ARG A 66 -12.51 20.79 8.04
N VAL A 67 -13.23 21.53 7.21
CA VAL A 67 -14.47 21.06 6.60
C VAL A 67 -14.21 20.46 5.21
N PRO A 68 -15.11 19.61 4.67
CA PRO A 68 -15.04 19.19 3.27
C PRO A 68 -15.00 20.41 2.32
N GLY A 69 -14.06 20.40 1.38
CA GLY A 69 -13.86 21.49 0.41
C GLY A 69 -12.71 22.46 0.76
N ASP A 70 -12.29 22.52 2.02
CA ASP A 70 -11.06 23.21 2.40
C ASP A 70 -9.81 22.50 1.88
N ASP A 71 -8.70 23.24 1.79
CA ASP A 71 -7.37 22.66 1.57
C ASP A 71 -7.06 21.59 2.64
N PRO A 72 -6.82 20.32 2.24
CA PRO A 72 -6.46 19.24 3.15
C PRO A 72 -5.28 19.57 4.07
N LEU A 73 -4.33 20.39 3.61
CA LEU A 73 -3.13 20.73 4.38
C LEU A 73 -3.43 21.50 5.67
N LYS A 74 -4.59 22.17 5.79
CA LYS A 74 -5.02 22.84 7.03
C LYS A 74 -5.06 21.89 8.23
N ALA A 75 -5.45 20.63 8.01
CA ALA A 75 -5.54 19.61 9.04
C ALA A 75 -4.25 18.75 9.17
N ALA A 76 -3.15 19.13 8.50
CA ALA A 76 -1.94 18.31 8.46
C ALA A 76 -1.29 18.12 9.84
N ASN A 77 -1.24 19.17 10.67
CA ASN A 77 -0.68 19.07 12.04
C ASN A 77 -1.54 18.16 12.93
N LEU A 78 -2.87 18.24 12.79
CA LEU A 78 -3.81 17.35 13.47
C LEU A 78 -3.60 15.89 13.05
N ALA A 79 -3.52 15.64 11.73
CA ALA A 79 -3.26 14.31 11.18
C ALA A 79 -1.90 13.75 11.64
N CYS A 80 -0.83 14.56 11.60
CA CYS A 80 0.51 14.20 12.05
C CYS A 80 0.52 13.82 13.53
N THR A 81 -0.06 14.67 14.37
CA THR A 81 -0.10 14.44 15.82
C THR A 81 -0.97 13.24 16.18
N GLY A 82 -2.13 13.09 15.55
CA GLY A 82 -3.01 11.95 15.78
C GLY A 82 -2.42 10.62 15.29
N GLN A 83 -1.72 10.61 14.15
CA GLN A 83 -0.99 9.43 13.67
C GLN A 83 0.14 9.03 14.64
N ARG A 84 0.89 10.01 15.16
CA ARG A 84 1.91 9.77 16.18
C ARG A 84 1.30 9.24 17.48
N PHE A 85 0.22 9.84 17.95
CA PHE A 85 -0.49 9.38 19.13
C PHE A 85 -0.97 7.92 18.98
N PHE A 86 -1.57 7.58 17.83
CA PHE A 86 -1.96 6.20 17.53
C PHE A 86 -0.77 5.24 17.57
N ARG A 87 0.33 5.60 16.91
CA ARG A 87 1.57 4.80 16.90
C ARG A 87 2.09 4.59 18.31
N ASP A 88 2.18 5.63 19.12
CA ASP A 88 2.76 5.55 20.46
C ASP A 88 1.93 4.62 21.36
N ARG A 89 0.59 4.68 21.29
CA ARG A 89 -0.31 3.74 21.99
C ARG A 89 -0.18 2.30 21.48
N LEU A 90 0.01 2.11 20.17
CA LEU A 90 0.23 0.79 19.59
C LEU A 90 1.57 0.18 20.07
N LEU A 91 2.66 0.96 20.05
CA LEU A 91 3.97 0.51 20.52
C LEU A 91 3.95 0.18 22.01
N GLU A 92 3.20 0.94 22.81
CA GLU A 92 3.00 0.67 24.24
C GLU A 92 2.28 -0.68 24.48
N LEU A 93 1.19 -0.97 23.73
CA LEU A 93 0.53 -2.28 23.77
C LEU A 93 1.47 -3.42 23.35
N ILE A 94 2.28 -3.21 22.30
CA ILE A 94 3.24 -4.19 21.80
C ILE A 94 4.35 -4.45 22.83
N ALA A 95 4.84 -3.42 23.50
CA ALA A 95 5.82 -3.56 24.58
C ALA A 95 5.25 -4.35 25.76
N ASN A 96 4.02 -4.03 26.17
CA ASN A 96 3.32 -4.77 27.23
C ASN A 96 3.08 -6.24 26.84
N LEU A 97 2.77 -6.52 25.57
CA LEU A 97 2.64 -7.88 25.04
C LEU A 97 3.95 -8.65 25.14
N HIS A 98 5.07 -8.04 24.76
CA HIS A 98 6.38 -8.69 24.87
C HIS A 98 6.76 -8.99 26.32
N HIS A 99 6.36 -8.16 27.29
CA HIS A 99 6.61 -8.42 28.70
C HIS A 99 5.92 -9.70 29.19
N VAL A 100 4.70 -9.97 28.73
CA VAL A 100 3.96 -11.20 29.08
C VAL A 100 4.30 -12.40 28.21
N CYS A 101 4.77 -12.15 26.98
CA CYS A 101 5.10 -13.18 25.99
C CYS A 101 6.39 -12.78 25.25
N PRO A 102 7.56 -13.05 25.84
CA PRO A 102 8.84 -12.64 25.29
C PRO A 102 9.23 -13.55 24.12
N GLN A 103 8.72 -13.22 22.93
CA GLN A 103 9.03 -13.89 21.67
C GLN A 103 9.79 -12.94 20.75
N ALA A 104 10.63 -13.49 19.87
CA ALA A 104 11.34 -12.69 18.86
C ALA A 104 10.42 -12.21 17.73
N ASP A 105 9.28 -12.89 17.53
CA ASP A 105 8.40 -12.73 16.38
C ASP A 105 7.03 -12.19 16.78
N LEU A 106 6.59 -11.14 16.09
CA LEU A 106 5.26 -10.58 16.23
C LEU A 106 4.43 -10.82 14.97
N VAL A 107 3.24 -11.39 15.14
CA VAL A 107 2.20 -11.43 14.10
C VAL A 107 1.16 -10.37 14.44
N LEU A 108 0.89 -9.48 13.49
CA LEU A 108 -0.10 -8.41 13.67
C LEU A 108 -1.28 -8.59 12.71
N GLY A 109 -2.49 -8.58 13.25
CA GLY A 109 -3.75 -8.63 12.52
C GLY A 109 -4.73 -7.57 13.02
N GLY A 110 -5.90 -7.49 12.39
CA GLY A 110 -6.91 -6.45 12.59
C GLY A 110 -6.72 -5.24 11.67
N GLY A 111 -7.77 -4.41 11.54
CA GLY A 111 -7.76 -3.25 10.63
C GLY A 111 -6.67 -2.22 10.94
N CYS A 112 -6.27 -2.09 12.21
CA CYS A 112 -5.17 -1.22 12.62
C CYS A 112 -3.81 -1.66 12.03
N ALA A 113 -3.65 -2.95 11.69
CA ALA A 113 -2.45 -3.47 11.06
C ALA A 113 -2.28 -3.01 9.59
N LEU A 114 -3.27 -2.33 9.00
CA LEU A 114 -3.12 -1.65 7.71
C LEU A 114 -2.36 -0.31 7.81
N ASN A 115 -2.04 0.15 9.03
CA ASN A 115 -1.28 1.36 9.27
C ASN A 115 0.21 1.11 9.01
N SER A 116 0.62 1.24 7.74
CA SER A 116 1.98 0.96 7.30
C SER A 116 3.03 1.87 7.94
N ALA A 117 2.65 3.10 8.29
CA ALA A 117 3.53 4.05 8.97
C ALA A 117 3.91 3.53 10.38
N ALA A 118 2.92 3.11 11.16
CA ALA A 118 3.19 2.54 12.48
C ALA A 118 3.94 1.20 12.39
N ASN A 119 3.56 0.33 11.44
CA ASN A 119 4.21 -0.98 11.26
C ASN A 119 5.71 -0.88 10.95
N GLY A 120 6.13 0.14 10.18
CA GLY A 120 7.54 0.36 9.84
C GLY A 120 8.42 0.67 11.05
N GLU A 121 7.82 1.19 12.13
CA GLU A 121 8.51 1.57 13.36
C GLU A 121 8.56 0.45 14.41
N ILE A 122 7.77 -0.63 14.26
CA ILE A 122 7.65 -1.68 15.28
C ILE A 122 8.98 -2.37 15.55
N VAL A 123 9.72 -2.76 14.51
CA VAL A 123 11.00 -3.49 14.69
C VAL A 123 12.11 -2.53 15.14
N ALA A 124 12.09 -1.28 14.67
CA ALA A 124 13.12 -0.29 15.01
C ALA A 124 12.98 0.22 16.46
N ASN A 125 11.75 0.39 16.95
CA ASN A 125 11.46 0.98 18.26
C ASN A 125 10.89 0.00 19.28
N GLY A 126 10.64 -1.25 18.89
CA GLY A 126 10.02 -2.27 19.72
C GLY A 126 10.96 -3.43 20.08
N PRO A 127 10.53 -4.31 20.99
CA PRO A 127 11.36 -5.42 21.47
C PRO A 127 11.41 -6.62 20.50
N PHE A 128 10.64 -6.61 19.42
CA PHE A 128 10.53 -7.71 18.47
C PHE A 128 11.56 -7.61 17.34
N ARG A 129 12.12 -8.75 16.91
CA ARG A 129 13.11 -8.81 15.83
C ARG A 129 12.48 -8.99 14.45
N ARG A 130 11.30 -9.62 14.40
CA ARG A 130 10.56 -9.85 13.15
C ARG A 130 9.09 -9.49 13.33
N LEU A 131 8.55 -8.87 12.30
CA LEU A 131 7.13 -8.60 12.17
C LEU A 131 6.57 -9.40 10.99
N TYR A 132 5.37 -9.94 11.13
CA TYR A 132 4.59 -10.49 10.04
C TYR A 132 3.20 -9.87 10.06
N VAL A 133 2.81 -9.27 8.94
CA VAL A 133 1.44 -8.77 8.70
C VAL A 133 0.95 -9.43 7.41
N PRO A 134 -0.18 -10.15 7.43
CA PRO A 134 -0.70 -10.77 6.21
C PRO A 134 -1.20 -9.71 5.23
N SER A 135 -1.39 -10.08 3.95
CA SER A 135 -1.82 -9.16 2.89
C SER A 135 -3.23 -8.57 3.12
N ALA A 136 -4.08 -9.33 3.81
CA ALA A 136 -5.42 -8.93 4.24
C ALA A 136 -5.51 -9.10 5.77
N PRO A 137 -4.97 -8.15 6.56
CA PRO A 137 -4.97 -8.30 8.01
C PRO A 137 -6.28 -7.86 8.65
N ALA A 138 -7.16 -7.17 7.93
CA ALA A 138 -8.40 -6.64 8.46
C ALA A 138 -9.51 -7.70 8.45
N ALA A 139 -10.77 -7.24 8.54
CA ALA A 139 -11.94 -8.13 8.52
C ALA A 139 -12.00 -9.00 7.25
N ASP A 140 -11.44 -8.53 6.14
CA ASP A 140 -11.30 -9.26 4.89
C ASP A 140 -10.53 -10.59 5.06
N GLY A 141 -9.48 -10.61 5.88
CA GLY A 141 -8.70 -11.81 6.17
C GLY A 141 -9.34 -12.82 7.13
N THR A 142 -10.42 -12.46 7.81
CA THR A 142 -11.00 -13.32 8.87
C THR A 142 -11.56 -14.63 8.32
N ALA A 143 -12.06 -14.64 7.09
CA ALA A 143 -12.52 -15.85 6.42
C ALA A 143 -11.37 -16.88 6.25
N LEU A 144 -10.17 -16.42 5.92
CA LEU A 144 -8.98 -17.27 5.86
C LEU A 144 -8.63 -17.80 7.25
N GLY A 145 -8.61 -16.93 8.28
CA GLY A 145 -8.35 -17.33 9.66
C GLY A 145 -9.34 -18.38 10.18
N ALA A 146 -10.64 -18.21 9.89
CA ALA A 146 -11.69 -19.16 10.26
C ALA A 146 -11.51 -20.52 9.56
N ALA A 147 -11.18 -20.51 8.26
CA ALA A 147 -10.90 -21.74 7.51
C ALA A 147 -9.67 -22.48 8.06
N TRP A 148 -8.59 -21.76 8.40
CA TRP A 148 -7.42 -22.35 9.04
C TRP A 148 -7.76 -22.93 10.42
N LEU A 149 -8.54 -22.22 11.23
CA LEU A 149 -8.94 -22.71 12.55
C LEU A 149 -9.78 -24.00 12.46
N ALA A 150 -10.77 -24.01 11.57
CA ALA A 150 -11.60 -25.21 11.32
C ALA A 150 -10.74 -26.38 10.80
N TRP A 151 -9.86 -26.12 9.82
CA TRP A 151 -8.98 -27.15 9.30
C TRP A 151 -8.05 -27.75 10.37
N ARG A 152 -7.50 -26.91 11.26
CA ARG A 152 -6.65 -27.37 12.39
C ARG A 152 -7.41 -28.16 13.43
N HIS A 153 -8.66 -27.79 13.69
CA HIS A 153 -9.54 -28.54 14.57
C HIS A 153 -9.82 -29.95 14.01
N ASP A 154 -10.10 -30.05 12.71
CA ASP A 154 -10.45 -31.31 12.06
C ASP A 154 -9.22 -32.20 11.77
N HIS A 155 -8.02 -31.60 11.67
CA HIS A 155 -6.78 -32.27 11.30
C HIS A 155 -5.64 -31.99 12.30
N PRO A 156 -5.78 -32.31 13.61
CA PRO A 156 -4.85 -31.89 14.65
C PRO A 156 -3.43 -32.48 14.49
N GLN A 157 -3.34 -33.66 13.86
CA GLN A 157 -2.07 -34.37 13.62
C GLN A 157 -1.43 -34.05 12.27
N GLN A 158 -2.13 -33.35 11.36
CA GLN A 158 -1.53 -32.97 10.09
C GLN A 158 -0.56 -31.81 10.29
N PRO A 159 0.63 -31.84 9.66
CA PRO A 159 1.54 -30.70 9.72
C PRO A 159 0.89 -29.49 9.05
N LEU A 160 1.14 -28.29 9.60
CA LEU A 160 0.76 -27.05 8.92
C LEU A 160 1.43 -27.02 7.54
N PRO A 161 0.73 -26.59 6.47
CA PRO A 161 1.37 -26.32 5.20
C PRO A 161 2.58 -25.40 5.40
N SER A 162 3.74 -25.85 4.94
CA SER A 162 4.98 -25.08 5.01
C SER A 162 5.12 -24.17 3.79
N GLY A 163 5.50 -22.92 4.00
CA GLY A 163 5.81 -21.98 2.92
C GLY A 163 5.21 -20.60 3.16
N PRO A 164 5.63 -19.59 2.37
CA PRO A 164 5.06 -18.26 2.44
C PRO A 164 3.59 -18.28 1.97
N LEU A 165 2.71 -17.62 2.72
CA LEU A 165 1.34 -17.38 2.26
C LEU A 165 1.39 -16.45 1.06
N SER A 166 0.94 -16.96 -0.08
CA SER A 166 0.85 -16.16 -1.31
C SER A 166 -0.36 -15.23 -1.23
N PRO A 167 -0.21 -13.93 -1.54
CA PRO A 167 -1.35 -13.04 -1.67
C PRO A 167 -2.16 -13.30 -2.95
N TYR A 168 -1.64 -14.06 -3.91
CA TYR A 168 -2.25 -14.23 -5.24
C TYR A 168 -3.37 -15.29 -5.26
N LEU A 169 -4.37 -15.13 -4.40
CA LEU A 169 -5.48 -16.07 -4.21
C LEU A 169 -6.75 -15.71 -5.00
N GLY A 170 -6.82 -14.48 -5.54
CA GLY A 170 -7.99 -13.92 -6.21
C GLY A 170 -8.26 -14.46 -7.61
N SER A 171 -9.07 -13.72 -8.38
CA SER A 171 -9.53 -14.14 -9.72
C SER A 171 -8.38 -14.40 -10.69
N ALA A 172 -8.51 -15.47 -11.48
CA ALA A 172 -7.65 -15.73 -12.62
C ALA A 172 -8.10 -14.92 -13.85
N ILE A 173 -7.17 -14.65 -14.77
CA ILE A 173 -7.49 -14.01 -16.05
C ILE A 173 -8.20 -15.02 -16.96
N ASP A 174 -9.34 -14.63 -17.51
CA ASP A 174 -10.02 -15.41 -18.55
C ASP A 174 -9.36 -15.16 -19.91
N ARG A 175 -8.52 -16.12 -20.34
CA ARG A 175 -7.77 -16.05 -21.60
C ARG A 175 -8.67 -16.15 -22.82
N GLY A 176 -9.72 -16.97 -22.77
CA GLY A 176 -10.66 -17.12 -23.88
C GLY A 176 -11.43 -15.82 -24.10
N ARG A 177 -11.81 -15.15 -23.01
CA ARG A 177 -12.46 -13.84 -23.06
C ARG A 177 -11.52 -12.75 -23.58
N LEU A 178 -10.25 -12.74 -23.14
CA LEU A 178 -9.24 -11.83 -23.66
C LEU A 178 -9.09 -11.96 -25.18
N GLU A 179 -8.90 -13.18 -25.68
CA GLU A 179 -8.73 -13.42 -27.12
C GLU A 179 -9.97 -13.05 -27.93
N ALA A 180 -11.18 -13.27 -27.40
CA ALA A 180 -12.40 -12.82 -28.04
C ALA A 180 -12.48 -11.28 -28.11
N LEU A 181 -12.19 -10.58 -27.01
CA LEU A 181 -12.23 -9.12 -26.96
C LEU A 181 -11.16 -8.48 -27.86
N LEU A 182 -9.95 -9.01 -27.88
CA LEU A 182 -8.88 -8.50 -28.74
C LEU A 182 -9.21 -8.67 -30.24
N ARG A 183 -9.84 -9.79 -30.63
CA ARG A 183 -10.28 -10.01 -32.01
C ARG A 183 -11.36 -9.04 -32.48
N HIS A 184 -12.26 -8.62 -31.59
CA HIS A 184 -13.43 -7.82 -31.96
C HIS A 184 -13.32 -6.33 -31.61
N SER A 185 -12.31 -5.92 -30.84
CA SER A 185 -12.17 -4.54 -30.35
C SER A 185 -11.47 -3.59 -31.32
N GLY A 186 -10.72 -4.10 -32.31
CA GLY A 186 -9.90 -3.27 -33.20
C GLY A 186 -8.69 -2.62 -32.50
N LEU A 187 -8.39 -3.00 -31.26
CA LEU A 187 -7.26 -2.46 -30.50
C LEU A 187 -5.94 -3.00 -31.03
N ALA A 188 -4.92 -2.13 -31.03
CA ALA A 188 -3.56 -2.52 -31.37
C ALA A 188 -2.96 -3.40 -30.26
N ALA A 189 -3.06 -4.71 -30.43
CA ALA A 189 -2.56 -5.71 -29.49
C ALA A 189 -1.45 -6.56 -30.13
N ARG A 190 -0.35 -6.76 -29.39
CA ARG A 190 0.77 -7.61 -29.79
C ARG A 190 1.16 -8.54 -28.65
N ARG A 191 1.51 -9.78 -28.98
CA ARG A 191 2.00 -10.76 -28.00
C ARG A 191 3.53 -10.73 -27.90
N HIS A 192 4.04 -10.80 -26.67
CA HIS A 192 5.46 -10.74 -26.31
C HIS A 192 5.82 -11.88 -25.34
N PRO A 193 5.89 -13.14 -25.79
CA PRO A 193 6.12 -14.27 -24.88
C PRO A 193 7.54 -14.28 -24.28
N ASP A 194 8.54 -13.84 -25.05
CA ASP A 194 9.96 -14.01 -24.71
C ASP A 194 10.63 -12.71 -24.23
N ASP A 195 10.04 -11.55 -24.54
CA ASP A 195 10.65 -10.22 -24.35
C ASP A 195 9.75 -9.22 -23.61
N LEU A 196 8.67 -9.69 -22.97
CA LEU A 196 7.68 -8.81 -22.31
C LEU A 196 8.33 -7.85 -21.31
N ALA A 197 9.18 -8.37 -20.42
CA ALA A 197 9.81 -7.58 -19.37
C ALA A 197 10.68 -6.45 -19.96
N ALA A 198 11.49 -6.76 -20.98
CA ALA A 198 12.32 -5.78 -21.66
C ALA A 198 11.50 -4.74 -22.43
N THR A 199 10.42 -5.18 -23.08
CA THR A 199 9.51 -4.29 -23.83
C THR A 199 8.79 -3.33 -22.89
N VAL A 200 8.20 -3.84 -21.80
CA VAL A 200 7.47 -3.00 -20.84
C VAL A 200 8.42 -2.09 -20.05
N ALA A 201 9.63 -2.55 -19.73
CA ALA A 201 10.68 -1.71 -19.17
C ALA A 201 11.04 -0.53 -20.10
N ALA A 202 11.03 -0.75 -21.42
CA ALA A 202 11.25 0.31 -22.40
C ALA A 202 10.15 1.38 -22.38
N GLU A 203 8.89 0.94 -22.32
CA GLU A 203 7.73 1.84 -22.27
C GLU A 203 7.71 2.65 -20.97
N LEU A 204 8.00 2.00 -19.83
CA LEU A 204 8.12 2.67 -18.54
C LEU A 204 9.26 3.71 -18.56
N ALA A 205 10.43 3.36 -19.12
CA ALA A 205 11.55 4.30 -19.26
C ALA A 205 11.24 5.47 -20.20
N ALA A 206 10.31 5.29 -21.14
CA ALA A 206 9.79 6.36 -22.01
C ALA A 206 8.70 7.22 -21.33
N GLY A 207 8.43 7.02 -20.03
CA GLY A 207 7.47 7.83 -19.26
C GLY A 207 6.00 7.45 -19.48
N ARG A 208 5.74 6.26 -20.04
CA ARG A 208 4.39 5.72 -20.22
C ARG A 208 3.83 5.14 -18.91
N ILE A 209 2.53 5.31 -18.70
CA ILE A 209 1.79 4.71 -17.59
C ILE A 209 1.25 3.35 -18.04
N VAL A 210 1.65 2.29 -17.34
CA VAL A 210 1.34 0.91 -17.72
C VAL A 210 0.35 0.28 -16.74
N ALA A 211 -0.82 -0.12 -17.21
CA ALA A 211 -1.67 -1.09 -16.53
C ALA A 211 -1.07 -2.49 -16.69
N TRP A 212 -0.80 -3.15 -15.57
CA TRP A 212 -0.13 -4.43 -15.49
C TRP A 212 -1.04 -5.46 -14.79
N MET A 213 -1.55 -6.40 -15.57
CA MET A 213 -2.47 -7.45 -15.15
C MET A 213 -1.83 -8.82 -15.41
N GLN A 214 -1.47 -9.54 -14.36
CA GLN A 214 -0.77 -10.83 -14.45
C GLN A 214 -1.43 -11.88 -13.56
N GLY A 215 -1.53 -13.11 -14.05
CA GLY A 215 -1.95 -14.27 -13.24
C GLY A 215 -3.17 -14.03 -12.34
N ARG A 216 -3.13 -14.62 -11.15
CA ARG A 216 -4.20 -14.46 -10.14
C ARG A 216 -4.10 -13.11 -9.44
N ALA A 217 -5.24 -12.46 -9.20
CA ALA A 217 -5.28 -11.22 -8.46
C ALA A 217 -4.81 -11.39 -7.00
N GLU A 218 -4.24 -10.33 -6.46
CA GLU A 218 -3.87 -10.19 -5.06
C GLU A 218 -5.11 -10.18 -4.16
N PHE A 219 -4.98 -10.74 -2.96
CA PHE A 219 -5.96 -10.69 -1.89
C PHE A 219 -5.54 -9.68 -0.83
N GLY A 220 -6.45 -8.74 -0.53
CA GLY A 220 -6.21 -7.60 0.34
C GLY A 220 -6.30 -6.26 -0.40
N PRO A 221 -6.08 -5.13 0.30
CA PRO A 221 -6.35 -3.79 -0.24
C PRO A 221 -5.21 -3.20 -1.08
N ARG A 222 -4.14 -3.95 -1.31
CA ARG A 222 -2.92 -3.47 -1.99
C ARG A 222 -2.70 -4.24 -3.29
N ALA A 223 -2.28 -3.53 -4.34
CA ALA A 223 -1.73 -4.16 -5.51
C ALA A 223 -0.25 -4.46 -5.31
N LEU A 224 0.13 -5.70 -5.60
CA LEU A 224 1.44 -6.28 -5.33
C LEU A 224 2.06 -6.84 -6.62
N GLY A 225 1.77 -6.23 -7.78
CA GLY A 225 2.41 -6.59 -9.05
C GLY A 225 1.59 -7.53 -9.94
N ASN A 226 0.33 -7.84 -9.61
CA ASN A 226 -0.58 -8.61 -10.47
C ASN A 226 -1.80 -7.80 -10.93
N ARG A 227 -2.26 -6.79 -10.18
CA ARG A 227 -3.29 -5.82 -10.60
C ARG A 227 -2.79 -4.41 -10.33
N SER A 228 -1.78 -3.99 -11.07
CA SER A 228 -1.00 -2.78 -10.77
C SER A 228 -1.05 -1.74 -11.89
N ILE A 229 -0.95 -0.47 -11.54
CA ILE A 229 -0.54 0.62 -12.44
C ILE A 229 0.90 0.93 -12.10
N LEU A 230 1.77 0.85 -13.10
CA LEU A 230 3.21 1.02 -13.01
C LEU A 230 3.63 2.30 -13.72
N ALA A 231 4.59 3.01 -13.14
CA ALA A 231 5.09 4.25 -13.72
C ALA A 231 6.57 4.49 -13.40
N TYR A 232 7.17 5.44 -14.13
CA TYR A 232 8.57 5.82 -13.98
C TYR A 232 8.81 6.59 -12.66
N PRO A 233 9.66 6.09 -11.74
CA PRO A 233 9.79 6.68 -10.41
C PRO A 233 10.70 7.92 -10.37
N ARG A 234 11.54 8.16 -11.39
CA ARG A 234 12.43 9.34 -11.42
C ARG A 234 11.69 10.63 -11.81
N ASP A 235 10.56 10.52 -12.49
CA ASP A 235 9.80 11.67 -12.96
C ASP A 235 9.00 12.27 -11.79
N ALA A 236 9.45 13.44 -11.30
CA ALA A 236 8.80 14.15 -10.20
C ALA A 236 7.37 14.61 -10.53
N ASP A 237 7.01 14.73 -11.82
CA ASP A 237 5.66 15.11 -12.25
C ASP A 237 4.72 13.90 -12.38
N MET A 238 5.26 12.67 -12.36
CA MET A 238 4.48 11.44 -12.51
C MET A 238 3.34 11.30 -11.48
N PRO A 239 3.52 11.63 -10.19
CA PRO A 239 2.41 11.60 -9.23
C PRO A 239 1.28 12.55 -9.61
N ARG A 240 1.60 13.75 -10.13
CA ARG A 240 0.60 14.73 -10.58
C ARG A 240 -0.17 14.19 -11.78
N ARG A 241 0.52 13.66 -12.79
CA ARG A 241 -0.09 13.02 -13.97
C ARG A 241 -1.00 11.86 -13.59
N LEU A 242 -0.52 10.92 -12.76
CA LEU A 242 -1.31 9.79 -12.26
C LEU A 242 -2.56 10.26 -11.51
N ASN A 243 -2.43 11.26 -10.63
CA ASN A 243 -3.57 11.79 -9.88
C ASN A 243 -4.57 12.53 -10.77
N ALA A 244 -4.14 13.25 -11.80
CA ALA A 244 -5.00 14.02 -12.69
C ALA A 244 -5.70 13.16 -13.75
N GLU A 245 -4.99 12.20 -14.34
CA GLU A 245 -5.45 11.52 -15.56
C GLU A 245 -5.95 10.09 -15.30
N VAL A 246 -5.51 9.46 -14.19
CA VAL A 246 -5.82 8.05 -13.91
C VAL A 246 -6.61 7.87 -12.62
N LYS A 247 -6.09 8.42 -11.52
CA LYS A 247 -6.65 8.21 -10.18
C LYS A 247 -7.77 9.16 -9.83
N PHE A 248 -7.74 10.39 -10.33
CA PHE A 248 -8.71 11.45 -9.98
C PHE A 248 -8.80 11.63 -8.46
N ARG A 249 -7.64 11.88 -7.82
CA ARG A 249 -7.50 11.94 -6.35
C ARG A 249 -6.61 13.09 -5.87
N GLU A 250 -6.71 13.39 -4.58
CA GLU A 250 -5.97 14.46 -3.91
C GLU A 250 -4.46 14.25 -4.03
N ALA A 251 -3.73 15.35 -4.27
CA ALA A 251 -2.30 15.35 -4.57
C ALA A 251 -1.43 14.82 -3.42
N PHE A 252 -1.87 14.97 -2.18
CA PHE A 252 -1.10 14.55 -1.00
C PHE A 252 -1.04 13.03 -0.84
N ARG A 253 -1.89 12.25 -1.53
CA ARG A 253 -1.91 10.78 -1.38
C ARG A 253 -0.67 10.17 -2.04
N PRO A 254 0.21 9.50 -1.27
CA PRO A 254 1.46 9.00 -1.82
C PRO A 254 1.26 7.77 -2.73
N PHE A 255 2.31 7.46 -3.49
CA PHE A 255 2.48 6.22 -4.25
C PHE A 255 3.57 5.35 -3.63
N ALA A 256 3.54 4.06 -3.93
CA ALA A 256 4.41 3.07 -3.28
C ALA A 256 5.58 2.68 -4.20
N PRO A 257 6.81 2.55 -3.66
CA PRO A 257 7.91 1.91 -4.36
C PRO A 257 7.76 0.38 -4.33
N ALA A 258 8.02 -0.30 -5.46
CA ALA A 258 8.28 -1.73 -5.52
C ALA A 258 9.74 -1.97 -5.90
N VAL A 259 10.52 -2.59 -5.00
CA VAL A 259 11.97 -2.83 -5.13
C VAL A 259 12.26 -4.33 -5.16
N LEU A 260 13.34 -4.73 -5.81
CA LEU A 260 13.90 -6.07 -5.63
C LEU A 260 14.40 -6.23 -4.18
N ASP A 261 14.03 -7.31 -3.51
CA ASP A 261 14.40 -7.58 -2.10
C ASP A 261 15.92 -7.52 -1.89
N GLU A 262 16.69 -8.12 -2.80
CA GLU A 262 18.15 -8.12 -2.78
C GLU A 262 18.79 -6.73 -2.86
N CYS A 263 18.04 -5.71 -3.29
CA CYS A 263 18.49 -4.32 -3.40
C CYS A 263 17.85 -3.40 -2.35
N GLY A 264 16.92 -3.90 -1.54
CA GLY A 264 16.25 -3.13 -0.50
C GLY A 264 17.18 -2.36 0.45
N PRO A 265 18.24 -3.00 1.00
CA PRO A 265 19.20 -2.36 1.91
C PRO A 265 19.93 -1.14 1.34
N ASP A 266 20.04 -1.04 0.01
CA ASP A 266 20.71 0.08 -0.67
C ASP A 266 19.84 1.33 -0.78
N TRP A 267 18.52 1.20 -0.56
CA TRP A 267 17.56 2.30 -0.72
C TRP A 267 16.92 2.74 0.59
N PHE A 268 16.80 1.84 1.56
CA PHE A 268 16.09 2.09 2.80
C PHE A 268 17.02 1.92 4.01
N GLU A 269 16.80 2.78 5.00
CA GLU A 269 17.39 2.64 6.34
C GLU A 269 16.71 1.46 7.06
N ASP A 270 17.50 0.69 7.81
CA ASP A 270 17.04 -0.50 8.56
C ASP A 270 16.07 -1.38 7.78
N TYR A 271 16.50 -1.77 6.57
CA TYR A 271 15.65 -2.47 5.62
C TYR A 271 14.97 -3.69 6.24
N GLN A 272 13.66 -3.75 6.05
CA GLN A 272 12.82 -4.86 6.48
C GLN A 272 12.04 -5.37 5.27
N PHE A 273 12.11 -6.69 5.05
CA PHE A 273 11.33 -7.35 4.02
C PHE A 273 9.83 -7.08 4.19
N SER A 274 9.20 -6.48 3.17
CA SER A 274 7.78 -6.07 3.18
C SER A 274 7.08 -6.47 1.88
N PRO A 275 6.64 -7.72 1.71
CA PRO A 275 6.07 -8.20 0.44
C PRO A 275 4.67 -7.65 0.13
N CYS A 276 3.96 -7.13 1.13
CA CYS A 276 2.54 -6.78 1.05
C CYS A 276 2.26 -5.26 1.16
N MET A 277 3.27 -4.40 1.01
CA MET A 277 3.14 -2.96 1.27
C MET A 277 2.64 -2.64 2.69
N GLU A 278 2.99 -3.48 3.64
CA GLU A 278 2.54 -3.40 5.03
C GLU A 278 3.43 -2.49 5.88
N ARG A 279 4.57 -2.00 5.37
CA ARG A 279 5.49 -1.08 6.08
C ARG A 279 5.85 0.13 5.24
N ALA A 280 5.93 1.29 5.88
CA ALA A 280 6.61 2.45 5.35
C ALA A 280 7.99 2.54 6.01
N LEU A 281 9.04 2.49 5.20
CA LEU A 281 10.43 2.60 5.65
C LEU A 281 11.02 3.93 5.20
N ARG A 282 12.03 4.40 5.92
CA ARG A 282 12.73 5.65 5.58
C ARG A 282 13.70 5.40 4.42
N PHE A 283 13.62 6.22 3.38
CA PHE A 283 14.63 6.21 2.33
C PHE A 283 15.94 6.78 2.87
N ARG A 284 17.06 6.14 2.49
CA ARG A 284 18.39 6.72 2.66
C ARG A 284 18.43 8.10 2.01
N PRO A 285 19.00 9.13 2.67
CA PRO A 285 18.99 10.51 2.17
C PRO A 285 19.47 10.65 0.73
N GLU A 286 20.55 9.97 0.36
CA GLU A 286 21.20 9.96 -0.95
C GLU A 286 20.33 9.34 -2.07
N CYS A 287 19.27 8.62 -1.72
CA CYS A 287 18.41 7.95 -2.67
C CYS A 287 17.12 8.72 -2.98
N ARG A 288 16.74 9.70 -2.15
CA ARG A 288 15.44 10.40 -2.23
C ARG A 288 15.26 11.12 -3.56
N ASP A 289 16.26 11.89 -3.97
CA ASP A 289 16.21 12.69 -5.21
C ASP A 289 16.30 11.82 -6.48
N ARG A 290 16.71 10.55 -6.35
CA ARG A 290 16.79 9.62 -7.48
C ARG A 290 15.42 9.10 -7.90
N VAL A 291 14.43 9.09 -7.00
CA VAL A 291 13.09 8.50 -7.20
C VAL A 291 11.96 9.33 -6.57
N PRO A 292 11.88 10.64 -6.85
CA PRO A 292 10.98 11.56 -6.15
C PRO A 292 9.49 11.16 -6.24
N ALA A 293 9.08 10.40 -7.26
CA ALA A 293 7.68 10.02 -7.44
C ALA A 293 7.12 9.06 -6.36
N VAL A 294 8.00 8.40 -5.60
CA VAL A 294 7.64 7.38 -4.59
C VAL A 294 8.14 7.70 -3.19
N VAL A 295 8.78 8.86 -3.01
CA VAL A 295 9.23 9.36 -1.72
C VAL A 295 8.12 10.23 -1.12
N HIS A 296 7.66 9.90 0.07
CA HIS A 296 6.68 10.68 0.81
C HIS A 296 7.31 11.99 1.32
N ALA A 297 6.47 12.96 1.68
CA ALA A 297 6.91 14.27 2.18
C ALA A 297 7.82 14.18 3.44
N ASP A 298 7.68 13.13 4.26
CA ASP A 298 8.50 12.88 5.44
C ASP A 298 9.78 12.04 5.16
N GLY A 299 10.06 11.74 3.89
CA GLY A 299 11.19 10.92 3.44
C GLY A 299 10.99 9.41 3.55
N THR A 300 9.77 8.94 3.88
CA THR A 300 9.44 7.51 3.89
C THR A 300 8.90 7.02 2.54
N GLY A 301 8.79 5.71 2.36
CA GLY A 301 8.10 5.09 1.23
C GLY A 301 7.41 3.82 1.68
N ARG A 302 6.14 3.64 1.30
CA ARG A 302 5.41 2.40 1.61
C ARG A 302 5.84 1.27 0.68
N LEU A 303 6.80 0.51 1.14
CA LEU A 303 7.60 -0.39 0.31
C LEU A 303 6.87 -1.70 -0.04
N GLN A 304 6.98 -2.14 -1.29
CA GLN A 304 6.83 -3.54 -1.67
C GLN A 304 8.20 -4.16 -1.98
N SER A 305 8.55 -5.23 -1.27
CA SER A 305 9.74 -6.05 -1.52
C SER A 305 9.38 -7.20 -2.46
N VAL A 306 10.07 -7.31 -3.58
CA VAL A 306 9.77 -8.26 -4.64
C VAL A 306 10.87 -9.31 -4.71
N ARG A 307 10.51 -10.57 -4.48
CA ARG A 307 11.39 -11.72 -4.71
C ARG A 307 10.92 -12.57 -5.88
N ARG A 308 11.87 -13.23 -6.52
CA ARG A 308 11.61 -14.13 -7.65
C ARG A 308 10.72 -15.32 -7.29
N ASP A 309 10.85 -15.87 -6.09
CA ASP A 309 10.05 -17.00 -5.61
C ASP A 309 8.58 -16.62 -5.34
N LEU A 310 8.31 -15.35 -5.04
CA LEU A 310 6.96 -14.86 -4.78
C LEU A 310 6.26 -14.35 -6.04
N ASN A 311 6.96 -13.57 -6.88
CA ASN A 311 6.39 -13.05 -8.12
C ASN A 311 7.47 -12.97 -9.22
N PRO A 312 7.71 -14.06 -9.96
CA PRO A 312 8.81 -14.12 -10.93
C PRO A 312 8.64 -13.15 -12.10
N ARG A 313 7.39 -12.91 -12.55
CA ARG A 313 7.13 -11.99 -13.68
C ARG A 313 7.39 -10.54 -13.28
N PHE A 314 6.96 -10.15 -12.09
CA PHE A 314 7.18 -8.79 -11.60
C PHE A 314 8.65 -8.55 -11.21
N HIS A 315 9.31 -9.55 -10.63
CA HIS A 315 10.77 -9.54 -10.40
C HIS A 315 11.54 -9.34 -11.71
N ALA A 316 11.20 -10.10 -12.76
CA ALA A 316 11.83 -9.98 -14.08
C ALA A 316 11.61 -8.59 -14.72
N LEU A 317 10.41 -8.00 -14.57
CA LEU A 317 10.13 -6.65 -15.06
C LEU A 317 11.00 -5.60 -14.36
N ILE A 318 11.08 -5.62 -13.02
CA ILE A 318 11.90 -4.67 -12.27
C ILE A 318 13.39 -4.87 -12.62
N GLY A 319 13.84 -6.12 -12.79
CA GLY A 319 15.20 -6.43 -13.25
C GLY A 319 15.51 -5.86 -14.64
N ALA A 320 14.62 -6.06 -15.62
CA ALA A 320 14.79 -5.49 -16.96
C ALA A 320 14.76 -3.96 -16.95
N PHE A 321 13.96 -3.36 -16.07
CA PHE A 321 13.91 -1.91 -15.88
C PHE A 321 15.18 -1.36 -15.24
N ARG A 322 15.76 -2.07 -14.27
CA ARG A 322 17.09 -1.78 -13.72
C ARG A 322 18.14 -1.79 -14.82
N ASP A 323 18.21 -2.85 -15.59
CA ASP A 323 19.24 -3.01 -16.62
C ASP A 323 19.18 -1.87 -17.66
N ARG A 324 17.99 -1.31 -17.88
CA ARG A 324 17.77 -0.19 -18.79
C ARG A 324 18.05 1.19 -18.21
N THR A 325 17.74 1.43 -16.93
CA THR A 325 17.69 2.79 -16.35
C THR A 325 18.68 3.03 -15.20
N GLY A 326 19.27 1.96 -14.67
CA GLY A 326 20.02 1.94 -13.42
C GLY A 326 19.16 2.20 -12.18
N VAL A 327 17.82 2.11 -12.28
CA VAL A 327 16.88 2.26 -11.15
C VAL A 327 16.30 0.90 -10.76
N LEU A 328 16.37 0.60 -9.46
CA LEU A 328 16.07 -0.72 -8.90
C LEU A 328 14.63 -0.88 -8.40
N LEU A 329 13.77 0.10 -8.68
CA LEU A 329 12.40 0.13 -8.21
C LEU A 329 11.46 0.75 -9.24
N LEU A 330 10.17 0.46 -9.10
CA LEU A 330 9.08 1.06 -9.87
C LEU A 330 8.09 1.75 -8.94
N LEU A 331 7.38 2.75 -9.47
CA LEU A 331 6.14 3.19 -8.83
C LEU A 331 5.07 2.14 -9.06
N ASN A 332 4.44 1.66 -7.99
CA ASN A 332 3.32 0.73 -8.03
C ASN A 332 2.09 1.33 -7.30
N THR A 333 0.93 1.25 -7.94
CA THR A 333 -0.36 1.54 -7.32
C THR A 333 -1.45 0.59 -7.82
N SER A 334 -2.55 0.49 -7.09
CA SER A 334 -3.70 -0.35 -7.46
C SER A 334 -4.19 -0.14 -8.89
N LEU A 335 -4.60 -1.19 -9.60
CA LEU A 335 -5.25 -1.06 -10.90
C LEU A 335 -6.74 -0.76 -10.71
N ASN A 336 -7.07 0.51 -10.53
CA ASN A 336 -8.42 1.04 -10.35
C ASN A 336 -8.48 2.57 -10.58
N ARG A 337 -9.69 3.11 -10.64
CA ARG A 337 -9.99 4.55 -10.48
C ARG A 337 -10.52 4.83 -9.09
N MET A 338 -10.59 6.11 -8.70
CA MET A 338 -11.21 6.50 -7.43
C MET A 338 -12.61 5.90 -7.29
N GLY A 339 -12.94 5.41 -6.09
CA GLY A 339 -14.27 4.88 -5.78
C GLY A 339 -14.60 3.52 -6.41
N LYS A 340 -13.65 2.88 -7.11
CA LYS A 340 -13.82 1.53 -7.67
C LYS A 340 -12.85 0.53 -7.02
N PRO A 341 -13.26 -0.73 -6.85
CA PRO A 341 -12.36 -1.80 -6.40
C PRO A 341 -11.26 -2.06 -7.44
N MET A 342 -10.27 -2.88 -7.07
CA MET A 342 -9.26 -3.35 -8.03
C MET A 342 -9.90 -4.11 -9.18
N VAL A 343 -9.31 -3.96 -10.38
CA VAL A 343 -9.74 -4.65 -11.59
C VAL A 343 -9.60 -6.17 -11.42
N HIS A 344 -10.67 -6.90 -11.75
CA HIS A 344 -10.68 -8.37 -11.72
C HIS A 344 -10.92 -9.02 -13.07
N SER A 345 -11.66 -8.36 -13.98
CA SER A 345 -12.00 -8.86 -15.31
C SER A 345 -11.14 -8.21 -16.41
N VAL A 346 -11.10 -8.84 -17.58
CA VAL A 346 -10.42 -8.28 -18.77
C VAL A 346 -11.17 -7.06 -19.28
N GLU A 347 -12.50 -7.07 -19.19
CA GLU A 347 -13.39 -5.97 -19.55
C GLU A 347 -13.09 -4.73 -18.71
N ASP A 348 -12.95 -4.89 -17.39
CA ASP A 348 -12.62 -3.78 -16.49
C ASP A 348 -11.22 -3.22 -16.82
N ALA A 349 -10.25 -4.08 -17.15
CA ALA A 349 -8.91 -3.66 -17.54
C ALA A 349 -8.91 -2.84 -18.84
N LEU A 350 -9.66 -3.30 -19.85
CA LEU A 350 -9.82 -2.59 -21.13
C LEU A 350 -10.61 -1.29 -20.96
N ALA A 351 -11.70 -1.30 -20.20
CA ALA A 351 -12.45 -0.09 -19.88
C ALA A 351 -11.56 0.93 -19.16
N LEU A 352 -10.70 0.48 -18.24
CA LEU A 352 -9.75 1.35 -17.57
C LEU A 352 -8.72 1.95 -18.53
N LEU A 353 -8.14 1.15 -19.43
CA LEU A 353 -7.25 1.63 -20.50
C LEU A 353 -7.91 2.74 -21.33
N LEU A 354 -9.14 2.50 -21.79
CA LEU A 354 -9.82 3.39 -22.73
C LEU A 354 -10.32 4.68 -22.06
N THR A 355 -10.67 4.63 -20.77
CA THR A 355 -11.33 5.75 -20.06
C THR A 355 -10.42 6.54 -19.12
N SER A 356 -9.11 6.29 -19.12
CA SER A 356 -8.14 6.98 -18.25
C SER A 356 -6.84 7.32 -18.98
N GLY A 357 -5.93 8.05 -18.34
CA GLY A 357 -4.59 8.40 -18.86
C GLY A 357 -3.59 7.24 -18.91
N ILE A 358 -4.05 5.98 -18.86
CA ILE A 358 -3.18 4.83 -19.05
C ILE A 358 -2.79 4.73 -20.52
N ASP A 359 -1.49 4.60 -20.79
CA ASP A 359 -0.96 4.49 -22.15
C ASP A 359 -1.03 3.06 -22.69
N LEU A 360 -0.78 2.10 -21.80
CA LEU A 360 -0.55 0.72 -22.16
C LEU A 360 -1.23 -0.22 -21.17
N LEU A 361 -1.86 -1.27 -21.68
CA LEU A 361 -2.36 -2.38 -20.89
C LEU A 361 -1.59 -3.65 -21.24
N VAL A 362 -1.08 -4.31 -20.21
CA VAL A 362 -0.40 -5.60 -20.31
C VAL A 362 -1.24 -6.64 -19.59
N ILE A 363 -1.72 -7.65 -20.32
CA ILE A 363 -2.46 -8.80 -19.77
C ILE A 363 -1.73 -10.08 -20.17
N ASP A 364 -1.17 -10.78 -19.18
CA ASP A 364 -0.27 -11.91 -19.43
C ASP A 364 0.84 -11.51 -20.43
N ASP A 365 0.89 -12.11 -21.62
CA ASP A 365 1.88 -11.83 -22.67
C ASP A 365 1.42 -10.77 -23.68
N TRP A 366 0.18 -10.27 -23.54
CA TRP A 366 -0.41 -9.33 -24.48
C TRP A 366 -0.15 -7.91 -24.05
N LEU A 367 0.37 -7.12 -24.98
CA LEU A 367 0.57 -5.69 -24.86
C LEU A 367 -0.45 -5.00 -25.76
N VAL A 368 -1.33 -4.20 -25.17
CA VAL A 368 -2.42 -3.47 -25.84
C VAL A 368 -2.16 -1.98 -25.69
N ARG A 369 -2.02 -1.28 -26.81
CA ARG A 369 -1.85 0.18 -26.83
C ARG A 369 -3.19 0.88 -26.85
N LYS A 370 -3.29 1.97 -26.09
CA LYS A 370 -4.43 2.87 -26.24
C LYS A 370 -4.44 3.48 -27.65
N PRO A 371 -5.60 3.51 -28.34
CA PRO A 371 -5.72 4.23 -29.61
C PRO A 371 -5.32 5.70 -29.43
N ALA A 372 -4.66 6.27 -30.44
CA ALA A 372 -4.24 7.66 -30.45
C ALA A 372 -5.43 8.62 -30.50
#